data_AF-A0A421JZ88-F1
#
_entry.id   AF-A0A421JZ88-F1
#
_cell.length_a   1.000
_cell.length_b   1.000
_cell.length_c   1.000
_cell.angle_alpha   90.00
_cell.angle_beta   90.00
_cell.angle_gamma   90.00
#
_symmetry.space_group_name_H-M   'P 1'
#
loop_
_entity.id
_entity.type
_entity.pdbx_description
1 polymer ?
#
loop_
_entity_poly.entity_id
_entity_poly.type
_entity_poly.pdbx_seq_one_letter_code
_entity_poly.pdbx_strand_id
1 'polypeptide(L)'
;MPESESGATWLLKRYLQDHEGIDDTLHDEIFGSHGRLQHWQAKLHLLQCLSHSTIAKSNKKKLELFLRACLTSSNKFVGAWSYNGFYELALQHPQYQQETKVF
;
A
#
# COMPACT_ATOMS: atom_id res chain seq x y z
N MET A 1 0.48 16.90 9.38
CA MET A 1 0.41 17.98 8.38
C MET A 1 0.54 17.36 7.01
N PRO A 2 -0.33 17.71 6.03
CA PRO A 2 -0.41 17.01 4.74
C PRO A 2 0.89 17.02 3.92
N GLU A 3 1.65 18.11 4.00
CA GLU A 3 2.94 18.25 3.30
C GLU A 3 4.02 17.34 3.89
N SER A 4 4.07 17.20 5.21
CA SER A 4 5.02 16.29 5.89
C SER A 4 4.74 14.82 5.56
N GLU A 5 3.47 14.42 5.49
CA GLU A 5 3.07 13.06 5.08
C GLU A 5 3.49 12.76 3.64
N SER A 6 3.25 13.72 2.74
CA SER A 6 3.57 13.57 1.32
C SER A 6 5.08 13.52 1.08
N GLY A 7 5.85 14.38 1.75
CA GLY A 7 7.31 14.39 1.67
C GLY A 7 7.96 13.12 2.24
N ALA A 8 7.52 12.68 3.43
CA ALA A 8 8.06 11.47 4.06
C ALA A 8 7.80 10.22 3.22
N THR A 9 6.57 10.06 2.70
CA THR A 9 6.22 8.92 1.85
C THR A 9 6.88 8.98 0.47
N TRP A 10 7.18 10.18 -0.05
CA TRP A 10 7.95 10.32 -1.28
C TRP A 10 9.39 9.84 -1.09
N LEU A 11 10.05 10.22 0.00
CA LEU A 11 11.40 9.74 0.34
C LEU A 11 11.42 8.22 0.51
N LEU A 12 10.42 7.68 1.21
CA LEU A 12 10.27 6.24 1.36
C LEU A 12 10.15 5.54 0.00
N LYS A 13 9.22 6.01 -0.86
CA LYS A 13 9.06 5.45 -2.20
C LYS A 13 10.38 5.50 -2.97
N ARG A 14 11.08 6.64 -2.92
CA ARG A 14 12.36 6.81 -3.62
C ARG A 14 13.41 5.82 -3.13
N TYR A 15 13.51 5.65 -1.81
CA TYR A 15 14.40 4.67 -1.20
C TYR A 15 14.10 3.25 -1.71
N LEU A 16 12.83 2.86 -1.75
CA LEU A 16 12.41 1.51 -2.19
C LEU A 16 12.56 1.26 -3.69
N GLN A 17 12.53 2.30 -4.51
CA GLN A 17 12.79 2.17 -5.94
C GLN A 17 14.28 1.93 -6.24
N ASP A 18 15.16 2.45 -5.39
CA ASP A 18 16.60 2.36 -5.57
C ASP A 18 17.23 1.15 -4.82
N HIS A 19 16.45 0.39 -4.02
CA HIS A 19 16.91 -0.77 -3.23
C HIS A 19 16.04 -2.01 -3.48
N GLU A 20 16.60 -3.22 -3.42
CA GLU A 20 15.90 -4.51 -3.66
C GLU A 20 14.96 -4.95 -2.52
N GLY A 21 14.22 -4.00 -1.95
CA GLY A 21 13.20 -4.25 -0.94
C GLY A 21 13.50 -3.66 0.43
N ILE A 22 12.56 -3.87 1.35
CA ILE A 22 12.65 -3.50 2.76
C ILE A 22 12.54 -4.73 3.63
N ASP A 23 13.28 -4.71 4.74
CA ASP A 23 13.13 -5.71 5.80
C ASP A 23 11.68 -5.76 6.31
N ASP A 24 11.22 -6.96 6.67
CA ASP A 24 9.86 -7.24 7.11
C ASP A 24 9.46 -6.38 8.32
N THR A 25 10.43 -6.00 9.16
CA THR A 25 10.21 -5.10 10.30
C THR A 25 9.84 -3.68 9.88
N LEU A 26 10.55 -3.13 8.90
CA LEU A 26 10.29 -1.79 8.38
C LEU A 26 8.97 -1.78 7.57
N HIS A 27 8.66 -2.87 6.89
CA HIS A 27 7.35 -3.08 6.30
C HIS A 27 6.25 -3.02 7.37
N ASP A 28 6.39 -3.72 8.49
CA ASP A 28 5.37 -3.74 9.54
C ASP A 28 5.14 -2.39 10.25
N GLU A 29 6.14 -1.50 10.26
CA GLU A 29 6.03 -0.12 10.79
C GLU A 29 5.40 0.89 9.81
N ILE A 30 5.74 0.77 8.52
CA ILE A 30 5.23 1.62 7.43
C ILE A 30 3.78 1.24 7.11
N PHE A 31 3.57 -0.05 6.91
CA PHE A 31 2.27 -0.66 7.02
C PHE A 31 1.90 -0.63 8.52
N GLY A 32 0.78 -1.07 9.05
CA GLY A 32 0.40 -0.70 10.44
C GLY A 32 0.12 0.80 10.75
N SER A 33 0.87 1.78 10.23
CA SER A 33 0.66 3.23 10.43
C SER A 33 -0.24 3.88 9.36
N HIS A 34 -0.51 3.21 8.25
CA HIS A 34 -1.34 3.67 7.13
C HIS A 34 -2.80 4.07 7.44
N GLY A 35 -3.35 3.67 8.59
CA GLY A 35 -4.66 4.18 9.04
C GLY A 35 -4.66 5.67 9.40
N ARG A 36 -3.47 6.30 9.48
CA ARG A 36 -3.29 7.71 9.87
C ARG A 36 -3.07 8.65 8.69
N LEU A 37 -2.80 8.14 7.48
CA LEU A 37 -2.55 8.99 6.31
C LEU A 37 -3.85 9.64 5.83
N GLN A 38 -3.88 10.97 5.86
CA GLN A 38 -5.03 11.74 5.40
C GLN A 38 -4.83 12.17 3.94
N HIS A 39 -3.59 12.49 3.56
CA HIS A 39 -3.32 13.04 2.24
C HIS A 39 -3.28 11.98 1.12
N TRP A 40 -3.91 12.29 -0.02
CA TRP A 40 -4.02 11.34 -1.14
C TRP A 40 -2.66 11.01 -1.76
N GLN A 41 -1.72 11.96 -1.80
CA GLN A 41 -0.38 11.72 -2.35
C GLN A 41 0.37 10.70 -1.49
N ALA A 42 0.25 10.80 -0.17
CA ALA A 42 0.87 9.87 0.75
C ALA A 42 0.32 8.45 0.58
N LYS A 43 -1.01 8.32 0.41
CA LYS A 43 -1.66 7.04 0.08
C LYS A 43 -1.15 6.49 -1.25
N LEU A 44 -1.07 7.32 -2.28
CA LEU A 44 -0.57 6.93 -3.61
C LEU A 44 0.88 6.41 -3.54
N HIS A 45 1.75 7.10 -2.82
CA HIS A 45 3.14 6.66 -2.65
C HIS A 45 3.22 5.29 -1.98
N LEU A 46 2.46 5.05 -0.89
CA LEU A 46 2.43 3.74 -0.25
C LEU A 46 1.92 2.64 -1.18
N LEU A 47 0.86 2.90 -1.96
CA LEU A 47 0.34 1.93 -2.93
C LEU A 47 1.41 1.56 -3.97
N GLN A 48 2.24 2.53 -4.38
CA GLN A 48 3.33 2.30 -5.33
C GLN A 48 4.49 1.49 -4.73
N CYS A 49 4.66 1.51 -3.41
CA CYS A 49 5.69 0.74 -2.71
C CYS A 49 5.33 -0.76 -2.56
N LEU A 50 4.06 -1.14 -2.74
CA LEU A 50 3.60 -2.51 -2.55
C LEU A 50 4.33 -3.52 -3.45
N SER A 51 4.63 -3.15 -4.69
CA SER A 51 5.35 -4.01 -5.65
C SER A 51 6.83 -4.22 -5.29
N HIS A 52 7.34 -3.53 -4.27
CA HIS A 52 8.72 -3.63 -3.79
C HIS A 52 8.82 -4.30 -2.41
N SER A 53 7.73 -4.89 -1.90
CA SER A 53 7.69 -5.38 -0.52
C SER A 53 7.02 -6.74 -0.36
N THR A 54 7.49 -7.51 0.63
CA THR A 54 6.83 -8.73 1.08
C THR A 54 5.77 -8.38 2.13
N ILE A 55 4.55 -8.84 1.92
CA ILE A 55 3.40 -8.57 2.79
C ILE A 55 3.36 -9.64 3.88
N ALA A 56 3.74 -9.27 5.09
CA ALA A 56 3.64 -10.16 6.25
C ALA A 56 2.21 -10.68 6.47
N LYS A 57 2.08 -11.95 6.88
CA LYS A 57 0.78 -12.60 7.16
C LYS A 57 -0.05 -11.86 8.22
N SER A 58 0.60 -11.19 9.16
CA SER A 58 0.00 -10.36 10.21
C SER A 58 -0.68 -9.10 9.65
N ASN A 59 -0.20 -8.59 8.51
CA ASN A 59 -0.61 -7.31 7.95
C ASN A 59 -1.54 -7.41 6.74
N LYS A 60 -1.69 -8.58 6.13
CA LYS A 60 -2.58 -8.83 4.99
C LYS A 60 -4.00 -8.25 5.14
N LYS A 61 -4.64 -8.43 6.31
CA LYS A 61 -6.00 -7.93 6.58
C LYS A 61 -6.05 -6.41 6.77
N LYS A 62 -5.00 -5.82 7.35
CA LYS A 62 -4.89 -4.36 7.49
C LYS A 62 -4.70 -3.71 6.12
N LEU A 63 -3.86 -4.32 5.28
CA LEU A 63 -3.64 -3.88 3.91
C LEU A 63 -4.93 -3.99 3.09
N GLU A 64 -5.65 -5.12 3.17
CA GLU A 64 -6.95 -5.29 2.51
C GLU A 64 -7.94 -4.16 2.86
N LEU A 65 -8.11 -3.86 4.16
CA LEU A 65 -9.00 -2.76 4.61
C LEU A 65 -8.55 -1.40 4.08
N PHE A 66 -7.24 -1.14 4.05
CA PHE A 66 -6.68 0.07 3.47
C PHE A 66 -6.96 0.18 1.97
N LEU A 67 -6.80 -0.91 1.21
CA LEU A 67 -7.09 -0.96 -0.23
C LEU A 67 -8.58 -0.72 -0.51
N ARG A 68 -9.48 -1.33 0.27
CA ARG A 68 -10.93 -1.08 0.17
C ARG A 68 -11.26 0.39 0.42
N ALA A 69 -10.63 1.02 1.41
CA ALA A 69 -10.81 2.45 1.69
C ALA A 69 -10.23 3.34 0.59
N CYS A 70 -9.19 2.89 -0.12
CA CYS A 70 -8.61 3.64 -1.23
C CYS A 70 -9.43 3.53 -2.54
N LEU A 71 -10.19 2.44 -2.73
CA LEU A 71 -11.14 2.30 -3.84
C LEU A 71 -12.24 3.36 -3.82
N THR A 72 -12.62 3.86 -2.64
CA THR A 72 -13.63 4.93 -2.50
C THR A 72 -13.05 6.34 -2.62
N SER A 73 -11.74 6.46 -2.89
CA SER A 73 -11.09 7.76 -3.05
C SER A 73 -11.61 8.50 -4.29
N SER A 74 -11.81 9.81 -4.17
CA SER A 74 -12.09 10.69 -5.31
C SER A 74 -10.90 10.85 -6.26
N ASN A 75 -9.70 10.47 -5.82
CA ASN A 75 -8.49 10.55 -6.63
C ASN A 75 -8.35 9.29 -7.50
N LYS A 76 -8.42 9.48 -8.82
CA LYS A 76 -8.37 8.38 -9.81
C LYS A 76 -7.08 7.56 -9.74
N PHE A 77 -5.94 8.18 -9.40
CA PHE A 77 -4.68 7.46 -9.28
C PHE A 77 -4.66 6.56 -8.04
N VAL A 78 -5.20 7.05 -6.92
CA VAL A 78 -5.34 6.25 -5.69
C VAL A 78 -6.24 5.04 -5.96
N GLY A 79 -7.38 5.24 -6.63
CA GLY A 79 -8.28 4.14 -7.02
C GLY A 79 -7.59 3.12 -7.92
N ALA A 80 -6.96 3.57 -9.02
CA ALA A 80 -6.26 2.69 -9.95
C ALA A 80 -5.14 1.86 -9.28
N TRP A 81 -4.33 2.50 -8.44
CA TRP A 81 -3.25 1.81 -7.72
C TRP A 81 -3.75 0.89 -6.60
N SER A 82 -4.99 1.08 -6.12
CA SER A 82 -5.59 0.15 -5.15
C SER A 82 -5.86 -1.21 -5.78
N TYR A 83 -6.26 -1.25 -7.06
CA TYR A 83 -6.38 -2.51 -7.80
C TYR A 83 -5.03 -3.22 -7.93
N ASN A 84 -3.96 -2.48 -8.23
CA ASN A 84 -2.60 -3.04 -8.21
C ASN A 84 -2.26 -3.62 -6.83
N GLY A 85 -2.58 -2.90 -5.75
CA GLY A 85 -2.37 -3.41 -4.40
C GLY A 85 -3.13 -4.70 -4.09
N PHE A 86 -4.35 -4.88 -4.59
CA PHE A 86 -5.08 -6.15 -4.48
C PHE A 86 -4.42 -7.27 -5.29
N TYR A 87 -3.89 -6.95 -6.48
CA TYR A 87 -3.14 -7.89 -7.29
C TYR A 87 -1.88 -8.38 -6.54
N GLU A 88 -1.06 -7.47 -6.00
CA GLU A 88 0.12 -7.82 -5.21
C GLU A 88 -0.24 -8.66 -3.96
N LEU A 89 -1.32 -8.29 -3.26
CA LEU A 89 -1.82 -9.06 -2.13
C LEU A 89 -2.23 -10.48 -2.54
N ALA A 90 -2.90 -10.65 -3.69
CA ALA A 90 -3.36 -11.94 -4.19
C ALA A 90 -2.22 -12.82 -4.72
N LEU A 91 -1.15 -12.23 -5.26
CA LEU A 91 0.07 -12.95 -5.64
C LEU A 91 0.75 -13.58 -4.41
N GLN A 92 0.84 -12.84 -3.32
CA GLN A 92 1.56 -13.28 -2.11
C GLN A 92 0.68 -14.12 -1.17
N HIS A 93 -0.64 -13.91 -1.19
CA HIS A 93 -1.62 -14.57 -0.32
C HIS A 93 -2.77 -15.15 -1.14
N PRO A 94 -2.66 -16.39 -1.65
CA PRO A 94 -3.61 -16.98 -2.60
C PRO A 94 -5.08 -16.99 -2.16
N GLN A 95 -5.35 -16.96 -0.84
CA GLN A 95 -6.72 -16.85 -0.31
C GLN A 95 -7.47 -15.60 -0.79
N TYR A 96 -6.77 -14.56 -1.25
CA TYR A 96 -7.33 -13.33 -1.80
C TYR A 96 -7.60 -13.39 -3.32
N GLN A 97 -7.14 -14.44 -4.03
CA GLN A 97 -7.39 -14.61 -5.47
C GLN A 97 -8.87 -14.85 -5.81
N GLN A 98 -9.68 -15.31 -4.85
CA GLN A 98 -11.12 -15.43 -5.05
C GLN A 98 -11.82 -14.06 -5.08
N GLU A 99 -11.30 -13.07 -4.35
CA GLU A 99 -11.88 -11.72 -4.28
C GLU A 99 -11.56 -10.87 -5.51
N THR A 100 -10.41 -11.09 -6.16
CA THR A 100 -10.02 -10.40 -7.40
C THR A 100 -10.89 -10.73 -8.61
N LYS A 101 -11.82 -11.70 -8.49
CA LYS A 101 -12.79 -12.04 -9.54
C LYS A 101 -14.15 -11.35 -9.39
N VAL A 102 -14.36 -10.59 -8.30
CA VAL A 102 -15.68 -10.03 -7.94
C VAL A 102 -15.78 -8.52 -8.24
N PHE A 103 -14.73 -7.88 -8.74
CA PHE A 103 -14.71 -6.44 -9.05
C PHE A 103 -14.18 -6.16 -10.45
#